data_AF-A0A945CEV0-F1
#
_entry.id   AF-A0A945CEV0-F1
#
_cell.length_a   1.000
_cell.length_b   1.000
_cell.length_c   1.000
_cell.angle_alpha   90.00
_cell.angle_beta   90.00
_cell.angle_gamma   90.00
#
_symmetry.space_group_name_H-M   'P 1'
#
loop_
_entity.id
_entity.type
_entity.pdbx_description
1 polymer ?
#
loop_
_entity_poly.entity_id
_entity_poly.type
_entity_poly.pdbx_seq_one_letter_code
_entity_poly.pdbx_strand_id
1 'polypeptide(L)'
;MLAEVIRNMVERQPDMQVVGEELDPIELLLAASTMPVDVVIVTLLNSEGESRICRHLLAEHPQLKIVTLSGKGNAAFLHVSNSRKKRIDESSESSLLEAMRASSNQD
;
A
#
# COMPACT_ATOMS: atom_id res chain seq x y z
N MET A 1 -9.27 -1.61 13.78
CA MET A 1 -8.72 -0.32 14.26
C MET A 1 -7.72 0.29 13.27
N LEU A 2 -6.59 -0.35 12.93
CA LEU A 2 -5.64 0.25 11.97
C LEU A 2 -6.24 0.48 10.57
N ALA A 3 -6.93 -0.52 10.00
CA ALA A 3 -7.60 -0.39 8.71
C ALA A 3 -8.59 0.79 8.67
N GLU A 4 -9.37 0.98 9.73
CA GLU A 4 -10.33 2.08 9.86
C GLU A 4 -9.64 3.45 9.96
N VAL A 5 -8.52 3.55 10.69
CA VAL A 5 -7.70 4.78 10.74
C VAL A 5 -7.18 5.13 9.35
N ILE A 6 -6.66 4.15 8.62
CA ILE A 6 -6.15 4.35 7.26
C ILE A 6 -7.29 4.73 6.30
N ARG A 7 -8.44 4.05 6.37
CA ARG A 7 -9.62 4.37 5.58
C ARG A 7 -10.05 5.82 5.80
N ASN A 8 -10.24 6.24 7.05
CA ASN A 8 -10.61 7.61 7.41
C ASN A 8 -9.56 8.63 6.93
N MET A 9 -8.27 8.29 7.01
CA MET A 9 -7.19 9.15 6.49
C MET A 9 -7.32 9.38 4.98
N VAL A 10 -7.59 8.32 4.21
CA VAL A 10 -7.72 8.36 2.75
C VAL A 10 -9.02 9.05 2.32
N GLU A 11 -10.15 8.74 2.96
CA GLU A 11 -11.46 9.34 2.63
C GLU A 11 -11.51 10.86 2.86
N ARG A 12 -10.60 11.41 3.69
CA ARG A 12 -10.45 12.86 3.88
C ARG A 12 -9.70 13.55 2.74
N GLN A 13 -9.09 12.81 1.82
CA GLN A 13 -8.34 13.39 0.71
C GLN A 13 -9.25 13.62 -0.51
N PRO A 14 -9.26 14.82 -1.09
CA PRO A 14 -10.11 15.12 -2.25
C PRO A 14 -9.65 14.43 -3.55
N ASP A 15 -8.40 13.96 -3.59
CA ASP A 15 -7.75 13.33 -4.73
C ASP A 15 -7.67 11.80 -4.62
N MET A 16 -8.27 11.19 -3.60
CA MET A 16 -8.21 9.74 -3.36
C MET A 16 -9.59 9.16 -3.05
N GLN A 17 -9.74 7.87 -3.30
CA GLN A 17 -10.94 7.12 -2.95
C GLN A 17 -10.56 5.71 -2.52
N VAL A 18 -11.20 5.21 -1.46
CA VAL A 18 -11.13 3.80 -1.10
C VAL A 18 -12.07 3.03 -2.04
N VAL A 19 -11.49 2.22 -2.93
CA VAL A 19 -12.26 1.44 -3.92
C VAL A 19 -12.59 0.02 -3.46
N GLY A 20 -11.94 -0.48 -2.40
CA GLY A 20 -12.19 -1.79 -1.82
C GLY A 20 -11.40 -2.03 -0.54
N GLU A 21 -11.82 -3.02 0.26
CA GLU A 21 -11.09 -3.52 1.42
C GLU A 21 -11.24 -5.04 1.48
N GLU A 22 -10.13 -5.76 1.36
CA GLU A 22 -10.12 -7.21 1.33
C GLU A 22 -9.27 -7.78 2.47
N LEU A 23 -9.81 -8.79 3.15
CA LEU A 23 -9.11 -9.54 4.20
C LEU A 23 -8.47 -10.82 3.65
N ASP A 24 -9.01 -11.34 2.54
CA ASP A 24 -8.49 -12.53 1.88
C ASP A 24 -7.46 -12.14 0.81
N PRO A 25 -6.23 -12.71 0.83
CA PRO A 25 -5.22 -12.42 -0.18
C PRO A 25 -5.65 -12.73 -1.62
N ILE A 26 -6.49 -13.74 -1.85
CA ILE A 26 -6.98 -14.11 -3.17
C ILE A 26 -7.96 -13.06 -3.69
N GLU A 27 -8.91 -12.63 -2.84
CA GLU A 27 -9.85 -11.56 -3.20
C GLU A 27 -9.11 -10.25 -3.49
N LEU A 28 -8.04 -9.95 -2.74
CA LEU A 28 -7.17 -8.80 -3.02
C LEU A 28 -6.54 -8.87 -4.42
N LEU A 29 -6.06 -10.05 -4.86
CA LEU A 29 -5.51 -10.21 -6.21
C LEU A 29 -6.57 -10.00 -7.28
N LEU A 30 -7.77 -10.51 -7.05
CA LEU A 30 -8.89 -10.36 -7.96
C LEU A 30 -9.32 -8.90 -8.07
N ALA A 31 -9.48 -8.21 -6.93
CA ALA A 31 -9.84 -6.79 -6.87
C ALA A 31 -8.80 -5.92 -7.59
N ALA A 32 -7.50 -6.12 -7.33
CA ALA A 32 -6.42 -5.40 -8.00
C ALA A 32 -6.41 -5.59 -9.54
N SER A 33 -6.97 -6.70 -10.03
CA SER A 33 -7.04 -7.01 -11.46
C SER A 33 -8.33 -6.55 -12.14
N THR A 34 -9.36 -6.22 -11.37
CA THR A 34 -10.71 -5.93 -11.88
C THR A 34 -11.16 -4.50 -11.62
N MET A 35 -10.46 -3.79 -10.74
CA MET A 35 -10.77 -2.43 -10.33
C MET A 35 -9.59 -1.50 -10.68
N PRO A 36 -9.84 -0.20 -10.93
CA PRO A 36 -8.78 0.77 -11.15
C PRO A 36 -8.09 1.11 -9.82
N VAL A 37 -7.13 0.28 -9.42
CA VAL A 37 -6.38 0.43 -8.15
C VAL A 37 -4.99 0.99 -8.44
N ASP A 38 -4.70 2.17 -7.90
CA ASP A 38 -3.36 2.79 -7.99
C ASP A 38 -2.45 2.41 -6.81
N VAL A 39 -3.05 2.19 -5.64
CA VAL A 39 -2.34 1.92 -4.39
C VAL A 39 -3.04 0.81 -3.61
N VAL A 40 -2.28 -0.20 -3.18
CA VAL A 40 -2.72 -1.22 -2.21
C VAL A 40 -2.02 -0.99 -0.87
N ILE A 41 -2.77 -1.04 0.22
CA ILE A 41 -2.24 -0.95 1.58
C ILE A 41 -2.35 -2.32 2.24
N VAL A 42 -1.23 -2.89 2.70
CA VAL A 42 -1.18 -4.22 3.34
C VAL A 42 -0.65 -4.10 4.76
N THR A 43 -1.34 -4.67 5.73
CA THR A 43 -0.80 -4.79 7.10
C THR A 43 0.00 -6.08 7.23
N LEU A 44 1.26 -5.97 7.65
CA LEU A 44 2.13 -7.10 7.93
C LEU A 44 2.05 -7.45 9.42
N LEU A 45 1.64 -8.69 9.71
CA LEU A 45 1.59 -9.24 11.08
C LEU A 45 3.00 -9.44 11.67
N ASN A 46 4.02 -9.57 10.82
CA ASN A 46 5.41 -9.83 11.18
C ASN A 46 6.37 -9.08 10.21
N SER A 47 7.42 -8.49 10.78
CA SER A 47 8.28 -7.47 10.14
C SER A 47 9.32 -8.00 9.15
N GLU A 48 9.41 -9.32 8.94
CA GLU A 48 10.61 -9.95 8.37
C GLU A 48 10.46 -10.42 6.91
N GLY A 49 9.25 -10.38 6.34
CA GLY A 49 9.01 -10.88 4.98
C GLY A 49 8.40 -9.84 4.06
N GLU A 50 8.98 -9.66 2.87
CA GLU A 50 8.19 -9.21 1.73
C GLU A 50 7.08 -10.23 1.52
N SER A 51 5.84 -9.82 1.72
CA SER A 51 4.70 -10.73 1.53
C SER A 51 4.68 -11.19 0.08
N ARG A 52 4.54 -12.51 -0.15
CA ARG A 52 4.44 -13.10 -1.50
C ARG A 52 3.39 -12.39 -2.35
N ILE A 53 2.35 -11.86 -1.70
CA ILE A 53 1.30 -11.07 -2.32
C ILE A 53 1.83 -9.79 -2.98
N CYS A 54 2.77 -9.08 -2.34
CA CYS A 54 3.30 -7.82 -2.85
C CYS A 54 4.11 -8.05 -4.12
N ARG A 55 4.94 -9.11 -4.13
CA ARG A 55 5.71 -9.48 -5.33
C ARG A 55 4.80 -9.88 -6.48
N HIS A 56 3.75 -10.66 -6.20
CA HIS A 56 2.81 -11.07 -7.23
C HIS A 56 2.03 -9.89 -7.80
N LEU A 57 1.48 -9.02 -6.94
CA LEU A 57 0.79 -7.80 -7.34
C LEU A 57 1.68 -6.90 -8.21
N LEU A 58 2.95 -6.67 -7.85
CA LEU A 58 3.87 -5.84 -8.63
C LEU A 58 4.34 -6.49 -9.95
N ALA A 59 4.30 -7.82 -10.04
CA ALA A 59 4.61 -8.55 -11.27
C ALA A 59 3.46 -8.43 -12.28
N GLU A 60 2.22 -8.62 -11.83
CA GLU A 60 1.02 -8.54 -12.67
C GLU A 60 0.63 -7.08 -12.98
N HIS A 61 0.86 -6.17 -12.02
CA HIS A 61 0.47 -4.75 -12.11
C HIS A 61 1.67 -3.84 -11.83
N PRO A 62 2.61 -3.65 -12.79
CA PRO A 62 3.85 -2.90 -12.55
C PRO A 62 3.66 -1.42 -12.18
N GLN A 63 2.49 -0.84 -12.52
CA GLN A 63 2.14 0.54 -12.18
C GLN A 63 1.62 0.69 -10.74
N LEU A 64 1.26 -0.42 -10.09
CA LEU A 64 0.72 -0.43 -8.75
C LEU A 64 1.79 -0.01 -7.73
N LYS A 65 1.38 0.80 -6.75
CA LYS A 65 2.16 1.05 -5.55
C LYS A 65 1.63 0.23 -4.40
N ILE A 66 2.52 -0.32 -3.59
CA ILE A 66 2.12 -1.07 -2.39
C ILE A 66 2.72 -0.42 -1.17
N VAL A 67 1.87 -0.02 -0.22
CA VAL A 67 2.29 0.47 1.09
C VAL A 67 2.08 -0.65 2.11
N THR A 68 3.17 -1.15 2.68
CA THR A 68 3.08 -2.12 3.79
C THR A 68 3.22 -1.42 5.12
N LEU A 69 2.30 -1.68 6.05
CA LEU A 69 2.31 -1.16 7.42
C LEU A 69 2.62 -2.29 8.40
N SER A 70 3.44 -2.05 9.41
CA SER A 70 3.57 -3.00 10.53
C SER A 70 2.26 -3.05 11.32
N GLY A 71 1.93 -4.19 11.91
CA GLY A 71 0.75 -4.31 12.80
C GLY A 71 0.75 -3.36 14.00
N LYS A 72 1.90 -2.76 14.33
CA LYS A 72 2.04 -1.72 15.36
C LYS A 72 1.96 -0.28 14.82
N GLY A 73 1.84 -0.10 13.49
CA GLY A 73 1.77 1.21 12.84
C GLY A 73 3.04 2.07 12.93
N ASN A 74 4.15 1.49 13.38
CA ASN A 74 5.41 2.21 13.65
C ASN A 74 6.46 2.07 12.53
N ALA A 75 6.14 1.30 11.50
CA ALA A 75 6.98 1.13 10.33
C ALA A 75 6.10 1.01 9.10
N ALA A 76 6.46 1.75 8.06
CA ALA A 76 5.79 1.70 6.78
C ALA A 76 6.85 1.63 5.66
N PHE A 77 6.54 0.89 4.59
CA PHE A 77 7.41 0.76 3.44
C PHE A 77 6.60 0.90 2.15
N LEU A 78 7.18 1.58 1.18
CA LEU A 78 6.69 1.67 -0.18
C LEU A 78 7.42 0.64 -1.05
N HIS A 79 6.64 -0.16 -1.78
CA HIS A 79 7.11 -1.10 -2.79
C HIS A 79 6.55 -0.68 -4.14
N VAL A 80 7.42 -0.59 -5.13
CA VAL A 80 7.07 -0.32 -6.53
C VAL A 80 7.89 -1.26 -7.42
N SER A 81 7.38 -1.55 -8.61
CA SER A 81 8.04 -2.49 -9.51
C SER A 81 9.44 -2.00 -9.91
N ASN A 82 10.40 -2.94 -10.02
CA ASN A 82 11.79 -2.70 -10.40
C ASN A 82 12.60 -1.73 -9.52
N SER A 83 12.13 -1.41 -8.30
CA SER A 83 12.85 -0.55 -7.36
C SER A 83 13.08 -1.25 -6.02
N ARG A 84 14.08 -0.77 -5.27
CA ARG A 84 14.26 -1.19 -3.88
C ARG A 84 13.12 -0.64 -3.02
N LYS A 85 12.60 -1.46 -2.11
CA LYS A 85 11.62 -0.99 -1.12
C LYS A 85 12.17 0.22 -0.37
N LYS A 86 11.35 1.26 -0.23
CA LYS A 86 11.71 2.50 0.46
C LYS A 86 11.02 2.54 1.82
N ARG A 87 11.77 2.83 2.88
CA ARG A 87 11.18 3.09 4.20
C ARG A 87 10.49 4.45 4.16
N ILE A 88 9.31 4.55 4.76
CA ILE A 88 8.65 5.82 5.04
C ILE A 88 9.11 6.22 6.44
N ASP A 89 10.01 7.20 6.52
CA ASP A 89 10.79 7.50 7.72
C ASP A 89 9.93 7.96 8.90
N GLU A 90 8.87 8.71 8.62
CA GLU A 90 7.82 9.03 9.59
C GLU A 90 6.54 8.28 9.20
N SER A 91 6.02 7.43 10.08
CA SER A 91 4.68 6.84 9.90
C SER A 91 3.55 7.82 10.27
N SER A 92 3.76 9.11 9.99
CA SER A 92 2.76 10.16 10.10
C SER A 92 1.75 10.05 8.95
N GLU A 93 0.53 10.55 9.16
CA GLU A 93 -0.50 10.56 8.11
C GLU A 93 -0.01 11.27 6.84
N SER A 94 0.66 12.42 6.98
CA SER A 94 1.20 13.20 5.86
C SER A 94 2.21 12.40 5.03
N SER A 95 3.16 11.74 5.68
CA SER A 95 4.20 10.97 4.99
C SER A 95 3.65 9.76 4.25
N LEU A 96 2.62 9.10 4.80
CA LEU A 96 1.91 8.01 4.12
C LEU A 96 1.21 8.53 2.86
N LEU A 97 0.50 9.65 2.97
CA LEU A 97 -0.21 10.27 1.85
C LEU A 97 0.75 10.76 0.76
N GLU A 98 1.87 11.37 1.13
CA GLU A 98 2.92 11.76 0.19
C GLU A 98 3.52 10.56 -0.53
N ALA A 99 3.79 9.45 0.18
CA ALA A 99 4.29 8.23 -0.45
C ALA A 99 3.29 7.63 -1.43
N MET A 100 1.99 7.69 -1.16
CA MET A 100 0.94 7.25 -2.08
C MET A 100 0.89 8.12 -3.35
N ARG A 101 1.04 9.44 -3.20
CA ARG A 101 1.05 10.41 -4.31
C ARG A 101 2.33 10.38 -5.13
N ALA A 102 3.47 10.05 -4.51
CA ALA A 102 4.78 10.10 -5.14
C ALA A 102 4.79 9.30 -6.45
N SER A 103 5.15 9.92 -7.56
CA SER A 103 5.27 9.23 -8.84
C SER A 103 6.36 8.16 -8.75
N SER A 104 6.18 7.03 -9.45
CA SER A 104 7.14 5.91 -9.49
C SER A 104 8.51 6.26 -10.12
N ASN A 105 8.76 7.56 -10.36
CA ASN A 105 9.96 8.10 -10.99
C ASN A 105 10.68 9.00 -9.99
N GLN A 106 11.44 8.41 -9.07
CA GLN A 106 12.53 9.10 -8.38
C GLN A 106 13.77 8.24 -8.55
N ASP A 107 14.70 8.79 -9.34
CA ASP A 107 16.00 8.24 -9.74
C ASP A 107 16.85 7.70 -8.57
#